data_AF-A0A1D8K8W3-F1
#
_entry.id   AF-A0A1D8K8W3-F1
#
_cell.length_a   1.000
_cell.length_b   1.000
_cell.length_c   1.000
_cell.angle_alpha   90.00
_cell.angle_beta   90.00
_cell.angle_gamma   90.00
#
_symmetry.space_group_name_H-M   'P 1'
#
loop_
_entity.id
_entity.type
_entity.pdbx_description
1 polymer ?
#
loop_
_entity_poly.entity_id
_entity_poly.type
_entity_poly.pdbx_seq_one_letter_code
_entity_poly.pdbx_strand_id
1 'polypeptide(L)' 'MILALEDGYLLVDTSRNGTFVRREGELGDTRVTAEETPLRGRGVIRLGSATDISAADLVFYEIGSV' A
#
# COMPACT_ATOMS: atom_id res chain seq x y z
N MET A 1 8.03 4.55 0.12
CA MET A 1 7.94 5.94 -0.37
C MET A 1 6.70 6.06 -1.24
N ILE A 2 5.95 7.16 -1.18
CA ILE A 2 4.82 7.41 -2.09
C ILE A 2 5.20 8.56 -3.02
N LEU A 3 5.09 8.35 -4.33
CA LEU A 3 5.34 9.35 -5.37
C LEU A 3 4.00 9.80 -5.95
N ALA A 4 3.81 11.11 -6.10
CA ALA A 4 2.72 11.67 -6.89
C ALA A 4 3.17 11.77 -8.35
N LEU A 5 2.33 11.28 -9.26
CA LEU A 5 2.50 11.29 -10.71
C LEU A 5 1.36 12.11 -11.33
N GLU A 6 1.48 12.46 -12.62
CA GLU A 6 0.42 13.17 -13.35
C GLU A 6 -0.94 12.44 -13.27
N ASP A 7 -0.92 11.10 -13.35
CA ASP A 7 -2.11 10.25 -13.37
C ASP A 7 -2.33 9.40 -12.09
N GLY A 8 -1.78 9.84 -10.95
CA GLY A 8 -2.08 9.20 -9.65
C GLY A 8 -0.88 9.07 -8.73
N TYR A 9 -0.85 7.98 -7.95
CA TYR A 9 0.20 7.77 -6.95
C TYR A 9 0.84 6.39 -7.10
N LEU A 10 2.12 6.33 -6.76
CA LEU A 10 2.94 5.14 -6.83
C LEU A 10 3.59 4.86 -5.49
N LEU A 11 3.39 3.65 -5.00
CA LEU A 11 4.05 3.14 -3.80
C LEU A 11 5.32 2.40 -4.20
N VAL A 12 6.46 2.93 -3.76
CA VAL A 12 7.78 2.31 -3.93
C VAL A 12 8.22 1.71 -2.60
N ASP A 13 8.43 0.39 -2.58
CA ASP A 13 8.84 -0.34 -1.39
C ASP A 13 10.36 -0.55 -1.35
N THR A 14 11.01 0.08 -0.37
CA THR A 14 12.43 -0.12 -0.06
C THR A 14 12.62 -0.71 1.34
N SER A 15 11.54 -1.24 1.94
CA SER A 15 11.55 -1.74 3.32
C SER A 15 12.22 -3.11 3.43
N ARG A 16 12.85 -3.37 4.58
CA ARG A 16 13.49 -4.67 4.86
C ARG A 16 12.47 -5.82 4.96
N ASN A 17 11.30 -5.52 5.53
CA ASN A 17 10.29 -6.52 5.89
C ASN A 17 9.10 -6.56 4.93
N GLY A 18 9.15 -5.78 3.85
CA GLY A 18 8.07 -5.66 2.89
C GLY A 18 6.97 -4.69 3.34
N THR A 19 6.40 -4.04 2.35
CA THR A 19 5.18 -3.23 2.46
C THR A 19 4.00 -4.01 1.89
N PHE A 20 2.85 -3.86 2.51
CA PHE A 20 1.63 -4.53 2.12
C PHE A 20 0.51 -3.52 1.90
N VAL A 21 -0.35 -3.78 0.93
CA VAL A 21 -1.51 -2.96 0.60
C VAL A 21 -2.77 -3.81 0.72
N ARG A 22 -3.78 -3.28 1.39
CA ARG A 22 -5.15 -3.81 1.36
C ARG A 22 -6.06 -2.76 0.75
N ARG A 23 -6.67 -3.07 -0.39
CA ARG A 23 -7.69 -2.18 -0.97
C ARG A 23 -9.01 -2.35 -0.25
N GLU A 24 -9.83 -1.30 -0.23
CA GLU A 24 -11.19 -1.39 0.29
C GLU A 24 -11.95 -2.53 -0.42
N GLY A 25 -12.56 -3.43 0.36
CA GLY A 25 -13.27 -4.61 -0.16
C GLY A 25 -12.41 -5.87 -0.36
N GLU A 26 -11.08 -5.79 -0.26
CA GLU A 26 -10.21 -6.97 -0.29
C GLU A 26 -10.10 -7.62 1.10
N LEU A 27 -10.16 -8.96 1.14
CA LEU A 27 -10.06 -9.75 2.39
C LEU A 27 -8.62 -9.96 2.85
N GLY A 28 -7.64 -9.73 1.98
CA GLY A 28 -6.23 -10.05 2.20
C GLY A 28 -5.30 -8.91 1.84
N ASP A 29 -4.10 -8.99 2.37
CA ASP A 29 -3.03 -8.04 2.10
C ASP A 29 -2.25 -8.50 0.85
N THR A 30 -2.03 -7.59 -0.09
CA THR A 30 -1.15 -7.81 -1.23
C THR A 30 0.25 -7.29 -0.88
N ARG A 31 1.24 -8.17 -0.92
CA ARG A 31 2.65 -7.75 -0.79
C ARG A 31 3.02 -6.88 -1.99
N VAL A 32 3.66 -5.75 -1.74
CA VAL A 32 4.29 -4.95 -2.80
C VAL A 32 5.48 -5.75 -3.33
N THR A 33 5.37 -6.27 -4.55
CA THR A 33 6.38 -7.14 -5.19
C THR A 33 7.05 -6.49 -6.40
N ALA A 34 6.41 -5.50 -7.01
CA ALA A 34 7.04 -4.62 -7.97
C ALA A 34 7.71 -3.47 -7.21
N GLU A 35 8.85 -3.00 -7.71
CA GLU A 35 9.49 -1.76 -7.22
C GLU A 35 8.50 -0.58 -7.17
N GLU A 36 7.38 -0.70 -7.90
CA GLU A 36 6.35 0.29 -8.09
C GLU A 36 4.94 -0.36 -8.01
N THR A 37 4.12 0.02 -7.04
CA THR A 37 2.69 -0.36 -6.95
C THR A 37 1.78 0.84 -7.15
N PRO A 38 0.97 0.88 -8.21
CA PRO A 38 -0.02 1.94 -8.40
C PRO A 38 -1.07 1.93 -7.28
N LEU A 39 -1.37 3.11 -6.75
CA LEU A 39 -2.43 3.32 -5.76
C LEU A 39 -3.63 4.01 -6.42
N ARG A 40 -4.82 3.42 -6.26
CA ARG A 40 -6.10 3.95 -6.75
C ARG A 40 -7.21 3.61 -5.77
N GLY A 41 -8.22 4.47 -5.68
CA GLY A 41 -9.37 4.28 -4.78
C GLY A 41 -8.97 4.41 -3.32
N ARG A 42 -9.56 3.59 -2.45
CA ARG A 42 -9.30 3.60 -1.01
C ARG A 42 -8.58 2.34 -0.55
N GLY A 43 -7.77 2.48 0.50
CA GLY A 43 -7.12 1.33 1.11
C GLY A 43 -6.17 1.71 2.23
N VAL A 44 -5.38 0.71 2.66
CA VAL A 44 -4.45 0.82 3.77
C VAL A 44 -3.09 0.27 3.37
N ILE A 45 -2.02 0.94 3.79
CA ILE A 45 -0.64 0.51 3.67
C ILE A 45 -0.11 0.05 5.04
N ARG A 46 0.59 -1.09 5.07
CA ARG A 46 1.07 -1.78 6.28
C ARG A 46 2.54 -2.19 6.16
N LEU A 47 3.24 -2.26 7.29
CA LEU A 47 4.58 -2.88 7.38
C LEU A 47 4.45 -4.30 7.89
N GLY A 48 5.10 -5.25 7.20
CA GLY A 48 5.07 -6.66 7.57
C GLY A 48 3.74 -7.35 7.25
N SER A 49 3.76 -8.69 7.17
CA SER A 49 2.56 -9.49 6.93
C SER A 49 1.72 -9.61 8.19
N ALA A 50 0.41 -9.81 8.03
CA ALA A 50 -0.57 -9.97 9.13
C ALA A 50 -0.25 -11.06 10.19
N THR A 51 0.78 -11.89 9.97
CA THR A 51 1.30 -12.86 10.94
C THR A 51 2.26 -12.27 11.96
N ASP A 52 2.87 -11.11 11.67
CA ASP A 52 3.69 -10.39 12.64
C ASP A 52 2.79 -9.48 13.48
N ILE A 53 2.82 -9.74 14.78
CA ILE A 53 2.03 -9.03 15.80
C ILE A 53 2.41 -7.55 15.73
N SER A 54 1.42 -6.72 15.36
CA SER A 54 1.49 -5.28 15.07
C SER A 54 1.92 -4.89 13.64
N ALA A 55 1.26 -5.42 12.61
CA ALA A 55 1.05 -4.62 11.40
C ALA A 55 0.19 -3.40 11.76
N ALA A 56 0.80 -2.36 12.32
CA ALA A 56 0.13 -1.09 12.52
C ALA A 56 -0.22 -0.55 11.13
N ASP A 57 -1.50 -0.24 10.91
CA ASP A 57 -1.94 0.52 9.75
C ASP A 57 -1.12 1.81 9.72
N LEU A 58 -0.19 1.94 8.77
CA LEU A 58 0.70 3.10 8.71
C LEU A 58 -0.05 4.30 8.13
N VAL A 59 -0.76 4.04 7.03
CA VAL A 59 -1.35 5.07 6.18
C VAL A 59 -2.66 4.54 5.61
N PHE A 60 -3.74 5.27 5.88
CA PHE A 60 -4.97 5.19 5.10
C PHE A 60 -4.83 6.11 3.89
N TYR A 61 -5.24 5.65 2.71
CA TYR A 61 -5.26 6.48 1.50
C TYR A 61 -6.65 6.51 0.89
N GLU A 62 -7.01 7.66 0.34
CA GLU A 62 -8.15 7.85 -0.55
C GLU A 62 -7.66 8.66 -1.75
N ILE A 63 -7.61 8.02 -2.91
CA ILE A 63 -7.16 8.58 -4.18
C ILE A 63 -8.35 8.52 -5.12
N GLY A 64 -8.96 9.69 -5.35
CA GLY A 64 -10.06 9.84 -6.29
C GLY A 64 -9.63 9.53 -7.73
N SER A 65 -10.58 9.07 -8.54
CA SER A 65 -10.47 9.20 -9.99
C SER A 65 -10.58 10.68 -10.34
N VAL A 66 -9.55 11.24 -10.99
CA VAL A 66 -9.70 12.50 -11.74
C VAL A 66 -10.61 12.24 -12.93
#